data_AF-A0A3N9VP00-F1
#
_entry.id   AF-A0A3N9VP00-F1
#
_cell.length_a   1.000
_cell.length_b   1.000
_cell.length_c   1.000
_cell.angle_alpha   90.00
_cell.angle_beta   90.00
_cell.angle_gamma   90.00
#
_symmetry.space_group_name_H-M   'P 1'
#
loop_
_entity.id
_entity.type
_entity.pdbx_description
1 polymer ?
#
loop_
_entity_poly.entity_id
_entity_poly.type
_entity_poly.pdbx_seq_one_letter_code
_entity_poly.pdbx_strand_id
1 'polypeptide(L)'
;MRKLLLSSALVMCMGSFAHASNVGVNIGVNIGGPAAVYVNPPVVIARPPLFLYPPKLGFYVAVGVEYDLFFSGNVYYLNSGNAWYSSPYYNGPWVKLQYKQIPYGIRKHPHKRIHYYRDDSYRKYKVGKVSHRYKHFQPEDRGHRAEGQGKGQSRNDDGHRGHKR
;
A
#
# COMPACT_ATOMS: atom_id res chain seq x y z
N MET A 1 49.97 -50.34 -14.11
CA MET A 1 50.10 -50.38 -12.64
C MET A 1 49.33 -49.21 -12.04
N ARG A 2 48.32 -49.52 -11.19
CA ARG A 2 47.62 -48.74 -10.12
C ARG A 2 47.59 -47.20 -10.23
N LYS A 3 46.43 -46.52 -10.16
CA LYS A 3 45.63 -46.16 -8.95
C LYS A 3 44.19 -45.74 -9.38
N LEU A 4 43.11 -46.38 -8.88
CA LEU A 4 42.18 -45.93 -7.81
C LEU A 4 41.54 -44.55 -8.07
N LEU A 5 40.28 -44.48 -8.54
CA LEU A 5 38.98 -44.45 -7.82
C LEU A 5 38.53 -43.05 -7.35
N LEU A 6 37.18 -42.89 -7.35
CA LEU A 6 36.32 -41.86 -6.73
C LEU A 6 35.87 -40.74 -7.68
N SER A 7 34.62 -40.27 -7.72
CA SER A 7 33.30 -40.74 -7.29
C SER A 7 32.30 -39.69 -7.76
N SER A 8 31.09 -40.12 -8.08
CA SER A 8 29.94 -39.30 -8.49
C SER A 8 29.58 -38.19 -7.49
N ALA A 9 29.19 -37.01 -8.01
CA ALA A 9 28.30 -36.08 -7.31
C ALA A 9 27.41 -35.33 -8.32
N LEU A 10 26.39 -36.03 -8.82
CA LEU A 10 25.15 -35.44 -9.31
C LEU A 10 24.29 -35.07 -8.10
N VAL A 11 24.12 -33.78 -7.75
CA VAL A 11 22.93 -33.34 -6.99
C VAL A 11 22.56 -31.89 -7.29
N MET A 12 21.36 -31.79 -7.87
CA MET A 12 20.35 -30.72 -7.83
C MET A 12 20.67 -29.31 -8.33
N CYS A 13 20.16 -29.08 -9.54
CA CYS A 13 19.34 -27.93 -9.89
C CYS A 13 18.56 -27.36 -8.69
N MET A 14 18.96 -26.19 -8.22
CA MET A 14 18.03 -25.24 -7.64
C MET A 14 17.96 -24.06 -8.59
N GLY A 15 17.12 -24.22 -9.63
CA GLY A 15 16.65 -23.09 -10.40
C GLY A 15 16.07 -22.07 -9.44
N SER A 16 16.59 -20.85 -9.51
CA SER A 16 15.97 -19.71 -8.86
C SER A 16 14.54 -19.61 -9.39
N PHE A 17 13.58 -20.16 -8.66
CA PHE A 17 12.20 -19.77 -8.80
C PHE A 17 12.13 -18.31 -8.32
N ALA A 18 12.44 -17.39 -9.22
CA ALA A 18 11.90 -16.06 -9.17
C ALA A 18 10.39 -16.23 -9.34
N HIS A 19 9.71 -16.51 -8.23
CA HIS A 19 8.27 -16.28 -8.13
C HIS A 19 8.11 -14.77 -8.20
N ALA A 20 8.12 -14.24 -9.43
CA ALA A 20 7.35 -13.05 -9.73
C ALA A 20 5.90 -13.46 -9.50
N SER A 21 5.46 -13.40 -8.24
CA SER A 21 4.05 -13.40 -7.92
C SER A 21 3.49 -12.13 -8.53
N ASN A 22 3.03 -12.24 -9.78
CA ASN A 22 2.07 -11.34 -10.39
C ASN A 22 0.80 -11.47 -9.55
N VAL A 23 0.78 -10.78 -8.41
CA VAL A 23 -0.45 -10.55 -7.67
C VAL A 23 -1.17 -9.50 -8.49
N GLY A 24 -2.11 -9.95 -9.31
CA GLY A 24 -3.12 -9.09 -9.88
C GLY A 24 -3.78 -8.34 -8.74
N VAL A 25 -3.42 -7.07 -8.57
CA VAL A 25 -4.10 -6.20 -7.63
C VAL A 25 -5.45 -5.94 -8.26
N ASN A 26 -6.48 -6.58 -7.72
CA ASN A 26 -7.86 -6.24 -8.02
C ASN A 26 -8.09 -4.83 -7.43
N ILE A 27 -7.79 -3.84 -8.25
CA ILE A 27 -8.21 -2.45 -8.14
C ILE A 27 -9.72 -2.45 -7.90
N GLY A 28 -10.28 -1.38 -7.35
CA GLY A 28 -11.73 -1.14 -7.30
C GLY A 28 -12.45 -1.10 -8.67
N VAL A 29 -11.96 -1.82 -9.68
CA VAL A 29 -12.72 -2.27 -10.84
C VAL A 29 -13.49 -3.51 -10.39
N ASN A 30 -14.82 -3.37 -10.30
CA ASN A 30 -15.71 -4.52 -10.16
C ASN A 30 -15.61 -5.38 -11.44
N ILE A 31 -14.65 -6.31 -11.50
CA ILE A 31 -14.66 -7.37 -12.51
C ILE A 31 -15.71 -8.40 -12.04
N GLY A 32 -16.99 -8.10 -12.27
CA GLY A 32 -18.12 -9.02 -12.06
C GLY A 32 -18.67 -9.18 -10.64
N GLY A 33 -18.34 -8.28 -9.69
CA GLY A 33 -18.85 -8.30 -8.32
C GLY A 33 -19.98 -7.28 -8.03
N PRO A 34 -20.72 -7.41 -6.91
CA PRO A 34 -21.72 -6.41 -6.51
C PRO A 34 -21.09 -5.02 -6.32
N ALA A 35 -21.87 -3.97 -6.56
CA ALA A 35 -21.43 -2.58 -6.52
C ALA A 35 -20.68 -2.24 -5.22
N ALA A 36 -19.64 -1.38 -5.32
CA ALA A 36 -18.86 -0.95 -4.18
C ALA A 36 -19.74 -0.13 -3.21
N VAL A 37 -19.92 -0.63 -1.99
CA VAL A 37 -20.63 0.09 -0.92
C VAL A 37 -19.63 0.99 -0.21
N TYR A 38 -19.72 2.29 -0.49
CA TYR A 38 -18.98 3.31 0.23
C TYR A 38 -19.56 3.48 1.63
N VAL A 39 -18.69 3.46 2.62
CA VAL A 39 -19.05 3.54 4.03
C VAL A 39 -18.11 4.52 4.71
N ASN A 40 -18.62 5.26 5.68
CA ASN A 40 -17.75 6.00 6.58
C ASN A 40 -17.33 5.05 7.72
N PRO A 41 -16.06 4.60 7.79
CA PRO A 41 -15.62 3.81 8.92
C PRO A 41 -15.67 4.66 10.19
N PRO A 42 -15.67 4.04 11.38
CA PRO A 42 -15.70 4.78 12.64
C PRO A 42 -14.39 5.56 12.92
N VAL A 43 -13.43 5.56 11.99
CA VAL A 43 -12.13 6.21 12.13
C VAL A 43 -11.97 7.27 11.04
N VAL A 44 -11.83 8.53 11.46
CA VAL A 44 -11.49 9.65 10.56
C VAL A 44 -9.98 9.89 10.62
N ILE A 45 -9.33 9.83 9.46
CA ILE A 45 -7.88 10.01 9.35
C ILE A 45 -7.61 11.40 8.77
N ALA A 46 -7.48 12.39 9.65
CA ALA A 46 -7.37 13.79 9.26
C ALA A 46 -6.01 14.15 8.65
N ARG A 47 -4.92 13.47 9.07
CA ARG A 47 -3.55 13.78 8.64
C ARG A 47 -2.88 12.54 8.05
N PRO A 48 -2.00 12.70 7.03
CA PRO A 48 -1.27 11.57 6.46
C PRO A 48 -0.40 10.86 7.49
N PRO A 49 -0.58 9.56 7.74
CA PRO A 49 0.28 8.79 8.64
C PRO A 49 1.65 8.50 8.02
N LEU A 50 2.66 8.32 8.88
CA LEU A 50 3.93 7.72 8.44
C LEU A 50 3.74 6.23 8.25
N PHE A 51 4.25 5.69 7.14
CA PHE A 51 4.27 4.27 6.85
C PHE A 51 5.70 3.74 6.87
N LEU A 52 5.91 2.62 7.57
CA LEU A 52 7.17 1.87 7.55
C LEU A 52 6.97 0.53 6.83
N TYR A 53 8.03 -0.02 6.24
CA TYR A 53 8.04 -1.36 5.64
C TYR A 53 8.83 -2.35 6.51
N PRO A 54 8.16 -3.14 7.38
CA PRO A 54 8.81 -4.25 8.08
C PRO A 54 9.07 -5.41 7.10
N PRO A 55 10.32 -5.78 6.81
CA PRO A 55 10.62 -6.82 5.81
C PRO A 55 10.02 -8.20 6.14
N LYS A 56 9.78 -8.47 7.43
CA LYS A 56 9.17 -9.72 7.91
C LYS A 56 7.66 -9.80 7.68
N LEU A 57 7.02 -8.69 7.32
CA LEU A 57 5.59 -8.61 6.96
C LEU A 57 5.39 -8.53 5.44
N GLY A 58 6.24 -7.76 4.75
CA GLY A 58 6.18 -7.63 3.30
C GLY A 58 5.19 -6.59 2.77
N PHE A 59 4.62 -5.77 3.64
CA PHE A 59 3.73 -4.64 3.33
C PHE A 59 4.01 -3.46 4.26
N TYR A 60 3.51 -2.28 3.90
CA TYR A 60 3.68 -1.09 4.72
C TYR A 60 2.64 -1.02 5.83
N VAL A 61 3.05 -0.53 7.01
CA VAL A 61 2.19 -0.37 8.19
C VAL A 61 2.29 1.07 8.69
N ALA A 62 1.14 1.67 8.96
CA ALA A 62 1.08 3.00 9.57
C ALA A 62 1.63 2.96 11.00
N VAL A 63 2.36 3.99 11.40
CA VAL A 63 2.95 4.13 12.73
C VAL A 63 2.59 5.47 13.34
N GLY A 64 2.58 5.54 14.67
CA GLY A 64 2.19 6.75 15.41
C GLY A 64 0.69 7.06 15.33
N VAL A 65 -0.14 6.06 15.00
CA VAL A 65 -1.60 6.13 14.94
C VAL A 65 -2.22 4.98 15.72
N GLU A 66 -3.45 5.16 16.19
CA GLU A 66 -4.15 4.18 17.06
C GLU A 66 -4.87 3.06 16.30
N TYR A 67 -4.96 3.18 14.98
CA TYR A 67 -5.70 2.26 14.12
C TYR A 67 -4.78 1.43 13.24
N ASP A 68 -5.26 0.25 12.86
CA ASP A 68 -4.56 -0.70 12.00
C ASP A 68 -4.74 -0.31 10.53
N LEU A 69 -3.82 0.52 10.03
CA LEU A 69 -3.78 0.96 8.64
C LEU A 69 -2.56 0.40 7.91
N PHE A 70 -2.78 -0.14 6.73
CA PHE A 70 -1.77 -0.81 5.92
C PHE A 70 -1.77 -0.27 4.50
N PHE A 71 -0.62 -0.38 3.82
CA PHE A 71 -0.51 -0.05 2.41
C PHE A 71 0.20 -1.17 1.64
N SER A 72 -0.46 -1.64 0.59
CA SER A 72 0.02 -2.73 -0.26
C SER A 72 -0.57 -2.60 -1.66
N GLY A 73 0.24 -2.79 -2.69
CA GLY A 73 -0.25 -2.78 -4.08
C GLY A 73 -0.97 -1.48 -4.45
N ASN A 74 -0.51 -0.33 -3.96
CA ASN A 74 -1.14 0.98 -4.21
C ASN A 74 -2.55 1.17 -3.61
N VAL A 75 -2.91 0.36 -2.62
CA VAL A 75 -4.20 0.41 -1.91
C VAL A 75 -3.95 0.49 -0.41
N TYR A 76 -4.77 1.31 0.27
CA TYR A 76 -4.82 1.42 1.72
C TYR A 76 -5.85 0.44 2.26
N TYR A 77 -5.50 -0.27 3.33
CA TYR A 77 -6.37 -1.21 4.03
C TYR A 77 -6.50 -0.81 5.48
N LEU A 78 -7.73 -0.56 5.94
CA LEU A 78 -8.04 -0.23 7.32
C LEU A 78 -8.72 -1.44 7.97
N ASN A 79 -8.19 -1.89 9.10
CA ASN A 79 -8.90 -2.75 10.03
C ASN A 79 -9.42 -1.89 11.17
N SER A 80 -10.74 -1.90 11.38
CA SER A 80 -11.38 -1.23 12.49
C SER A 80 -12.37 -2.17 13.15
N GLY A 81 -12.11 -2.53 14.41
CA GLY A 81 -12.84 -3.55 15.14
C GLY A 81 -12.73 -4.91 14.46
N ASN A 82 -13.81 -5.36 13.82
CA ASN A 82 -13.87 -6.63 13.10
C ASN A 82 -14.21 -6.45 11.60
N ALA A 83 -14.13 -5.23 11.09
CA ALA A 83 -14.40 -4.88 9.71
C ALA A 83 -13.14 -4.43 8.99
N TRP A 84 -13.06 -4.80 7.71
CA TRP A 84 -11.99 -4.39 6.82
C TRP A 84 -12.53 -3.42 5.79
N TYR A 85 -11.71 -2.46 5.44
CA TYR A 85 -12.01 -1.44 4.46
C TYR A 85 -10.80 -1.25 3.54
N SER A 86 -11.06 -0.83 2.31
CA SER A 86 -10.01 -0.38 1.39
C SER A 86 -10.30 0.99 0.83
N SER A 87 -9.23 1.70 0.50
CA SER A 87 -9.32 2.97 -0.21
C SER A 87 -8.10 3.17 -1.11
N PRO A 88 -8.24 3.89 -2.24
CA PRO A 88 -7.10 4.41 -2.98
C PRO A 88 -6.30 5.49 -2.22
N TYR A 89 -6.86 6.06 -1.14
CA TYR A 89 -6.21 7.10 -0.34
C TYR A 89 -6.19 6.76 1.15
N TYR A 90 -5.29 7.40 1.91
CA TYR A 90 -5.12 7.08 3.34
C TYR A 90 -6.32 7.51 4.21
N ASN A 91 -7.14 8.44 3.72
CA ASN A 91 -8.27 9.05 4.42
C ASN A 91 -9.63 8.68 3.83
N GLY A 92 -9.68 7.73 2.89
CA GLY A 92 -10.91 7.37 2.19
C GLY A 92 -11.03 8.04 0.81
N PRO A 93 -12.14 7.82 0.07
CA PRO A 93 -13.35 7.12 0.50
C PRO A 93 -13.12 5.63 0.72
N TRP A 94 -13.84 5.05 1.68
CA TRP A 94 -13.64 3.65 2.11
C TRP A 94 -14.71 2.74 1.54
N VAL A 95 -14.28 1.57 1.06
CA VAL A 95 -15.15 0.48 0.62
C VAL A 95 -15.00 -0.67 1.60
N LYS A 96 -16.11 -1.22 2.09
CA LYS A 96 -16.08 -2.38 2.98
C LYS A 96 -15.62 -3.63 2.23
N LEU A 97 -14.71 -4.39 2.84
CA LEU A 97 -14.18 -5.63 2.31
C LEU A 97 -14.69 -6.85 3.09
N GLN A 98 -14.94 -7.93 2.35
CA GLN A 98 -14.99 -9.27 2.91
C GLN A 98 -13.57 -9.77 3.17
N TYR A 99 -13.42 -10.65 4.16
CA TYR A 99 -12.11 -11.20 4.53
C TYR A 99 -11.34 -11.76 3.31
N LYS A 100 -12.01 -12.50 2.41
CA LYS A 100 -11.40 -13.07 1.20
C LYS A 100 -10.78 -12.06 0.24
N GLN A 101 -11.26 -10.81 0.25
CA GLN A 101 -10.80 -9.73 -0.65
C GLN A 101 -9.53 -9.04 -0.14
N ILE A 102 -9.17 -9.23 1.14
CA ILE A 102 -7.91 -8.70 1.68
C ILE A 102 -6.75 -9.43 0.99
N PRO A 103 -5.62 -8.78 0.68
CA PRO A 103 -4.44 -9.47 0.19
C PRO A 103 -3.99 -10.60 1.12
N TYR A 104 -3.67 -11.77 0.55
CA TYR A 104 -3.18 -12.91 1.32
C TYR A 104 -1.93 -12.57 2.16
N GLY A 105 -1.07 -11.72 1.60
CA GLY A 105 0.12 -11.19 2.28
C GLY A 105 -0.18 -10.51 3.60
N ILE A 106 -1.35 -9.86 3.76
CA ILE A 106 -1.77 -9.24 5.02
C ILE A 106 -2.44 -10.30 5.92
N ARG A 107 -3.43 -11.03 5.37
CA ARG A 107 -4.24 -12.02 6.12
C ARG A 107 -3.45 -13.12 6.79
N LYS A 108 -2.33 -13.54 6.20
CA LYS A 108 -1.50 -14.63 6.74
C LYS A 108 -0.82 -14.26 8.07
N HIS A 109 -0.79 -12.98 8.44
CA HIS A 109 -0.17 -12.53 9.68
C HIS A 109 -1.24 -12.29 10.77
N PRO A 110 -1.12 -12.93 11.94
CA PRO A 110 -1.92 -12.57 13.10
C PRO A 110 -1.66 -11.11 13.51
N HIS A 111 -2.68 -10.39 14.01
CA HIS A 111 -2.54 -8.99 14.45
C HIS A 111 -1.39 -8.79 15.44
N LYS A 112 -1.23 -9.69 16.42
CA LYS A 112 -0.11 -9.66 17.38
C LYS A 112 1.26 -9.65 16.69
N ARG A 113 1.42 -10.40 15.60
CA ARG A 113 2.65 -10.43 14.81
C ARG A 113 2.86 -9.13 14.04
N ILE A 114 1.79 -8.56 13.49
CA ILE A 114 1.82 -7.26 12.80
C ILE A 114 2.27 -6.17 13.77
N HIS A 115 1.63 -6.08 14.94
CA HIS A 115 1.97 -5.09 15.98
C HIS A 115 3.40 -5.24 16.46
N TYR A 116 3.86 -6.47 16.72
CA TYR A 116 5.25 -6.73 17.11
C TYR A 116 6.26 -6.14 16.10
N TYR A 117 6.10 -6.43 14.81
CA TYR A 117 7.04 -5.95 13.79
C TYR A 117 6.86 -4.47 13.46
N ARG A 118 5.64 -3.92 13.57
CA ARG A 118 5.36 -2.48 13.48
C ARG A 118 6.13 -1.73 14.56
N ASP A 119 5.97 -2.16 15.82
CA ASP A 119 6.53 -1.46 16.97
C ASP A 119 8.05 -1.59 17.05
N ASP A 120 8.60 -2.76 16.67
CA ASP A 120 10.05 -2.95 16.50
C ASP A 120 10.63 -2.02 15.41
N SER A 121 9.97 -1.94 14.26
CA SER A 121 10.39 -1.06 13.16
C SER A 121 10.28 0.41 13.55
N TYR A 122 9.20 0.79 14.24
CA TYR A 122 9.00 2.16 14.71
C TYR A 122 10.01 2.56 15.79
N ARG A 123 10.35 1.66 16.70
CA ARG A 123 11.41 1.89 17.70
C ARG A 123 12.75 2.15 17.02
N LYS A 124 13.12 1.32 16.04
CA LYS A 124 14.34 1.50 15.24
C LYS A 124 14.32 2.83 14.49
N TYR A 125 13.16 3.23 13.98
CA TYR A 125 12.98 4.50 13.26
C TYR A 125 13.25 5.69 14.17
N LYS A 126 12.63 5.71 15.36
CA LYS A 126 12.79 6.82 16.31
C LYS A 126 14.22 7.01 16.82
N VAL A 127 14.99 5.92 16.96
CA VAL A 127 16.40 6.01 17.42
C VAL A 127 17.40 6.25 16.28
N GLY A 128 16.93 6.55 15.06
CA GLY A 128 17.78 6.77 13.89
C GLY A 128 18.51 5.50 13.39
N LYS A 129 18.13 4.31 13.87
CA LYS A 129 18.74 3.02 13.46
C LYS A 129 18.10 2.43 12.20
N VAL A 130 17.15 3.14 11.60
CA VAL A 130 16.58 2.77 10.31
C VAL A 130 17.61 3.12 9.26
N SER A 131 18.44 2.11 8.96
CA SER A 131 19.30 2.13 7.77
C SER A 131 18.46 2.56 6.56
N HIS A 132 19.07 3.27 5.62
CA HIS A 132 18.55 3.56 4.26
C HIS A 132 17.91 2.34 3.56
N ARG A 133 18.15 1.11 4.07
CA ARG A 133 17.50 -0.14 3.64
C ARG A 133 16.03 -0.29 4.05
N TYR A 134 15.56 0.41 5.08
CA TYR A 134 14.18 0.33 5.55
C TYR A 134 13.33 1.38 4.83
N LYS A 135 12.47 0.90 3.94
CA LYS A 135 11.56 1.76 3.17
C LYS A 135 10.52 2.38 4.09
N HIS A 136 10.29 3.67 3.91
CA HIS A 136 9.23 4.40 4.57
C HIS A 136 8.69 5.45 3.60
N PHE A 137 7.47 5.89 3.83
CA PHE A 137 6.90 7.03 3.11
C PHE A 137 5.79 7.65 3.96
N GLN A 138 5.43 8.88 3.62
CA GLN A 138 4.25 9.55 4.15
C GLN A 138 3.43 10.01 2.94
N PRO A 139 2.12 9.68 2.86
CA PRO A 139 1.27 10.20 1.80
C PRO A 139 1.24 11.73 1.84
N GLU A 140 1.02 12.35 0.69
CA GLU A 140 0.78 13.79 0.64
C GLU A 140 -0.56 14.13 1.29
N ASP A 141 -0.62 15.28 1.97
CA ASP A 141 -1.87 15.81 2.50
C ASP A 141 -2.74 16.30 1.34
N ARG A 142 -3.75 15.50 1.02
CA ARG A 142 -4.85 15.91 0.15
C ARG A 142 -5.99 16.33 1.05
N GLY A 143 -5.93 17.55 1.58
CA GLY A 143 -7.07 18.18 2.21
C GLY A 143 -8.31 18.03 1.31
N HIS A 144 -9.52 18.04 1.90
CA HIS A 144 -10.81 17.86 1.22
C HIS A 144 -11.07 18.90 0.11
N ARG A 145 -10.32 18.88 -1.00
CA ARG A 145 -10.61 19.66 -2.19
C ARG A 145 -11.57 18.82 -3.01
N ALA A 146 -12.86 19.07 -2.81
CA ALA A 146 -13.88 18.69 -3.77
C ALA A 146 -13.50 19.34 -5.11
N GLU A 147 -12.81 18.57 -5.96
CA GLU A 147 -12.43 19.02 -7.29
C GLU A 147 -13.67 18.92 -8.18
N GLY A 148 -14.41 20.02 -8.21
CA GLY A 148 -15.46 20.25 -9.18
C GLY A 148 -14.92 20.07 -10.58
N GLN A 149 -15.56 19.16 -11.32
CA GLN A 149 -15.43 19.08 -12.76
C GLN A 149 -15.79 20.43 -13.39
N GLY A 150 -14.83 21.01 -14.11
CA GLY A 150 -15.03 22.18 -14.94
C GLY A 150 -14.11 22.09 -16.15
N LYS A 151 -14.40 21.13 -17.05
CA LYS A 151 -13.90 21.17 -18.42
C LYS A 151 -14.49 22.40 -19.11
N GLY A 152 -13.64 23.25 -19.65
CA GLY A 152 -14.03 24.37 -20.50
C GLY A 152 -12.85 24.84 -21.35
N GLN A 153 -12.57 24.11 -22.42
CA GLN A 153 -11.83 24.64 -23.57
C GLN A 153 -12.73 25.64 -24.30
N SER A 154 -12.25 26.86 -24.53
CA SER A 154 -12.56 27.68 -25.71
C SER A 154 -11.39 28.67 -25.86
N ARG A 155 -10.42 28.45 -26.75
CA ARG A 155 -10.44 28.88 -28.16
C ARG A 155 -10.94 30.31 -28.37
N ASN A 156 -9.98 31.16 -28.73
CA ASN A 156 -9.98 32.29 -29.65
C ASN A 156 -11.13 33.30 -29.52
N ASP A 157 -10.79 34.55 -29.23
CA ASP A 157 -11.35 35.67 -29.98
C ASP A 157 -10.34 36.81 -30.10
N ASP A 158 -10.26 37.34 -31.33
CA ASP A 158 -9.42 38.43 -31.79
C ASP A 158 -10.01 39.78 -31.34
N GLY A 159 -9.16 40.80 -31.15
CA GLY A 159 -9.65 42.12 -30.77
C GLY A 159 -8.59 43.23 -30.79
N HIS A 160 -8.28 43.71 -31.99
CA HIS A 160 -7.64 45.01 -32.23
C HIS A 160 -8.21 46.15 -31.37
N ARG A 161 -7.34 46.98 -30.77
CA ARG A 161 -7.30 48.46 -30.91
C ARG A 161 -6.29 49.09 -29.94
N GLY A 162 -5.36 49.88 -30.48
CA GLY A 162 -4.39 50.64 -29.69
C GLY A 162 -4.92 51.96 -29.15
N HIS A 163 -4.13 52.62 -28.28
CA HIS A 163 -3.83 54.05 -28.39
C HIS A 163 -2.71 54.47 -27.42
N LYS A 164 -1.79 55.26 -27.99
CA LYS A 164 -0.86 56.27 -27.43
C LYS A 164 -0.85 56.52 -25.91
N ARG A 165 0.35 56.65 -25.35
CA ARG A 165 1.01 57.95 -25.08
C ARG A 165 2.52 57.77 -24.97
#